data_AF-A0A2X2BMT5-F1
#
_entry.id   AF-A0A2X2BMT5-F1
#
_cell.length_a   1.000
_cell.length_b   1.000
_cell.length_c   1.000
_cell.angle_alpha   90.00
_cell.angle_beta   90.00
_cell.angle_gamma   90.00
#
_symmetry.space_group_name_H-M   'P 1'
#
loop_
_entity.id
_entity.type
_entity.pdbx_description
1 polymer ?
#
loop_
_entity_poly.entity_id
_entity_poly.type
_entity_poly.pdbx_seq_one_letter_code
_entity_poly.pdbx_strand_id
1 'polypeptide(L)' 'MGSYDTQVLEVMAYGINRSTAIELLRKKRISNDQTTGQYLLNYNLDKLSPLHRKYLQRAGFWFCKADRISLF' A
#
# COMPACT_ATOMS: atom_id res chain seq x y z
N MET A 1 -17.19 -13.61 16.08
CA MET A 1 -16.02 -12.71 15.89
C MET A 1 -15.66 -12.72 14.42
N GLY A 2 -15.78 -11.58 13.73
CA GLY A 2 -15.57 -11.52 12.28
C GLY A 2 -14.15 -11.90 11.89
N SER A 3 -14.00 -12.77 10.89
CA SER A 3 -12.70 -13.16 10.36
C SER A 3 -12.02 -11.92 9.77
N TYR A 4 -10.89 -11.51 10.37
CA TYR A 4 -10.11 -10.39 9.86
C TYR A 4 -9.31 -10.86 8.64
N ASP A 5 -9.32 -10.04 7.60
CA ASP A 5 -8.53 -10.29 6.39
C ASP A 5 -7.04 -10.14 6.71
N THR A 6 -6.28 -11.24 6.64
CA THR A 6 -4.87 -11.29 6.99
C THR A 6 -4.03 -10.32 6.16
N GLN A 7 -4.34 -10.16 4.87
CA GLN A 7 -3.62 -9.22 4.00
C GLN A 7 -3.86 -7.77 4.44
N VAL A 8 -5.06 -7.44 4.94
CA VAL A 8 -5.33 -6.11 5.50
C VAL A 8 -4.46 -5.87 6.73
N LEU A 9 -4.33 -6.87 7.61
CA LEU A 9 -3.49 -6.77 8.81
C LEU A 9 -2.02 -6.59 8.46
N GLU A 10 -1.52 -7.33 7.47
CA GLU A 10 -0.15 -7.22 6.98
C GLU A 10 0.15 -5.83 6.42
N VAL A 11 -0.78 -5.24 5.66
CA VAL A 11 -0.62 -3.86 5.15
C VAL A 11 -0.65 -2.86 6.32
N MET A 12 -1.51 -3.07 7.30
CA MET A 12 -1.59 -2.20 8.49
C MET A 12 -0.32 -2.24 9.35
N ALA A 13 0.44 -3.34 9.33
CA ALA A 13 1.72 -3.44 10.02
C ALA A 13 2.77 -2.42 9.52
N TYR A 14 2.57 -1.85 8.33
CA TYR A 14 3.40 -0.77 7.78
C TYR A 14 2.91 0.64 8.20
N GLY A 15 2.06 0.76 9.22
CA GLY A 15 1.53 2.05 9.67
C GLY A 15 0.43 2.63 8.77
N ILE A 16 -0.08 1.84 7.82
CA ILE A 16 -1.17 2.23 6.93
C ILE A 16 -2.50 2.01 7.66
N ASN A 17 -3.41 2.98 7.59
CA ASN A 17 -4.72 2.83 8.23
C ASN A 17 -5.61 1.79 7.51
N ARG A 18 -6.57 1.24 8.25
CA ARG A 18 -7.43 0.13 7.77
C ARG A 18 -8.21 0.46 6.50
N SER A 19 -8.76 1.67 6.38
CA SER A 19 -9.53 2.04 5.18
C SER A 19 -8.65 2.09 3.93
N THR A 20 -7.44 2.61 4.06
CA THR A 20 -6.44 2.63 2.98
C THR A 20 -5.96 1.22 2.62
N ALA A 21 -5.74 0.36 3.62
CA ALA A 21 -5.37 -1.04 3.42
C ALA A 21 -6.46 -1.82 2.66
N ILE A 22 -7.73 -1.61 3.01
CA ILE A 22 -8.86 -2.22 2.29
C ILE A 22 -8.92 -1.74 0.85
N GLU A 23 -8.79 -0.44 0.60
CA GLU A 23 -8.86 0.09 -0.76
C GLU A 23 -7.71 -0.40 -1.65
N LEU A 24 -6.49 -0.50 -1.11
CA LEU A 24 -5.35 -1.10 -1.80
C LEU A 24 -5.71 -2.50 -2.31
N LEU A 25 -6.21 -3.34 -1.40
CA LEU A 25 -6.52 -4.75 -1.64
C LEU A 25 -7.82 -4.98 -2.43
N ARG A 26 -8.71 -3.97 -2.50
CA ARG A 26 -9.99 -4.05 -3.21
C ARG A 26 -9.84 -4.30 -4.71
N LYS A 27 -8.82 -3.71 -5.34
CA LYS A 27 -8.59 -3.82 -6.80
C LYS A 27 -7.65 -4.95 -7.17
N LYS A 28 -6.63 -5.20 -6.36
CA LYS A 28 -5.63 -6.23 -6.60
C LYS A 28 -5.15 -6.77 -5.26
N ARG A 29 -5.42 -8.05 -5.02
CA ARG A 29 -4.88 -8.81 -3.89
C ARG A 29 -3.37 -8.94 -4.00
N ILE A 30 -2.71 -9.09 -2.86
CA ILE A 30 -1.28 -9.43 -2.82
C ILE A 30 -1.18 -10.87 -3.31
N SER A 31 -0.32 -11.08 -4.30
CA SER A 31 -0.09 -12.39 -4.88
C SER A 31 0.98 -13.13 -4.08
N ASN A 32 0.92 -14.46 -4.03
CA ASN A 32 1.80 -15.28 -3.18
C ASN A 32 3.29 -15.20 -3.57
N ASP A 33 3.60 -14.68 -4.76
CA ASP A 33 4.93 -14.46 -5.30
C ASP A 33 5.58 -13.13 -4.88
N GLN A 34 4.85 -12.25 -4.18
CA GLN A 34 5.37 -10.98 -3.70
C GLN A 34 5.05 -10.74 -2.23
N THR A 35 5.97 -10.11 -1.53
CA THR A 35 5.76 -9.65 -0.16
C THR A 35 4.87 -8.40 -0.12
N THR A 36 4.21 -8.15 1.01
CA THR A 36 3.41 -6.93 1.25
C THR A 36 4.22 -5.65 1.02
N GLY A 37 5.50 -5.64 1.41
CA GLY A 37 6.40 -4.51 1.13
C GLY A 37 6.62 -4.30 -0.36
N GLN A 38 6.94 -5.35 -1.12
CA GLN A 38 7.09 -5.27 -2.59
C GLN A 38 5.80 -4.82 -3.28
N TYR A 39 4.65 -5.29 -2.80
CA TYR A 39 3.35 -4.85 -3.30
C TYR A 39 3.17 -3.35 -3.09
N LEU A 40 3.43 -2.84 -1.89
CA LEU A 40 3.30 -1.41 -1.56
C LEU A 40 4.28 -0.56 -2.38
N LEU A 41 5.52 -1.03 -2.58
CA LEU A 41 6.55 -0.37 -3.40
C LEU A 41 6.19 -0.27 -4.88
N ASN A 42 5.49 -1.27 -5.40
CA ASN A 42 5.13 -1.37 -6.82
C ASN A 42 3.70 -0.91 -7.12
N TYR A 43 2.93 -0.52 -6.09
CA TYR A 43 1.54 -0.12 -6.28
C TYR A 43 1.43 1.20 -7.04
N ASN A 44 0.62 1.22 -8.10
CA ASN A 44 0.35 2.46 -8.83
C ASN A 44 -0.62 3.35 -8.02
N LEU A 45 -0.06 4.36 -7.34
CA LEU A 45 -0.80 5.34 -6.53
C LEU A 45 -1.89 6.09 -7.32
N ASP A 46 -1.80 6.19 -8.64
CA ASP A 46 -2.83 6.84 -9.46
C ASP A 46 -4.18 6.12 -9.37
N LYS A 47 -4.17 4.85 -8.98
CA LYS A 47 -5.39 4.05 -8.75
C LYS A 47 -6.08 4.35 -7.43
N LEU A 48 -5.43 5.09 -6.52
CA LEU A 48 -6.00 5.48 -5.23
C LEU A 48 -6.66 6.85 -5.31
N SER A 49 -7.73 6.99 -4.53
CA SER A 49 -8.36 8.29 -4.28
C SER A 49 -7.35 9.29 -3.67
N PRO A 50 -7.51 10.60 -3.90
CA PRO A 50 -6.62 11.62 -3.35
C PRO A 50 -6.48 11.53 -1.81
N LEU A 51 -7.56 11.17 -1.12
CA LEU A 51 -7.56 10.98 0.33
C LEU A 51 -6.61 9.88 0.77
N HIS A 52 -6.65 8.72 0.11
CA HIS A 52 -5.84 7.57 0.49
C HIS A 52 -4.38 7.74 0.09
N ARG A 53 -4.11 8.47 -1.00
CA ARG A 53 -2.75 8.95 -1.30
C ARG A 53 -2.18 9.79 -0.18
N LYS A 54 -2.94 10.75 0.34
CA LYS A 54 -2.50 11.59 1.48
C LYS A 54 -2.19 10.75 2.72
N TYR A 55 -2.97 9.70 2.98
CA TYR A 55 -2.71 8.80 4.10
C TYR A 55 -1.45 7.94 3.91
N LEU A 56 -1.22 7.41 2.71
CA LEU A 56 0.02 6.69 2.38
C LEU A 56 1.25 7.58 2.52
N GLN A 57 1.19 8.81 2.02
CA GLN A 57 2.29 9.78 2.17
C GLN A 57 2.62 10.04 3.65
N ARG A 58 1.59 10.21 4.50
CA ARG A 58 1.78 10.37 5.96
C ARG A 58 2.38 9.13 6.62
N ALA A 59 2.13 7.94 6.07
CA ALA A 59 2.74 6.69 6.52
C ALA A 59 4.17 6.49 5.98
N GLY A 60 4.74 7.46 5.26
CA GLY A 60 6.11 7.36 4.74
C GLY A 60 6.22 6.72 3.35
N PHE A 61 5.09 6.47 2.67
CA PHE A 61 5.07 5.93 1.31
C PHE A 61 5.08 7.08 0.30
N TRP A 62 6.27 7.56 -0.02
CA TRP A 62 6.51 8.62 -1.01
C TRP A 62 6.97 8.00 -2.33
N PHE A 63 6.03 7.67 -3.23
CA PHE A 63 6.40 7.23 -4.58
C PHE A 63 6.46 8.44 -5.51
N CYS A 64 7.54 9.20 -5.41
CA CYS A 64 7.92 10.13 -6.47
C CYS A 64 8.25 9.30 -7.72
N LYS A 65 7.45 9.44 -8.78
CA LYS A 65 7.72 8.83 -10.09
C LYS A 65 9.06 9.29 -10.69
N ALA A 66 9.67 10.34 -10.14
CA ALA A 66 10.93 10.94 -10.56
C ALA A 66 12.18 10.44 -9.79
N ASP A 67 12.04 9.76 -8.65
CA ASP A 67 13.17 9.39 -7.76
C ASP A 67 13.61 7.92 -7.88
N ARG A 68 13.46 7.32 -9.07
CA ARG A 68 14.14 6.04 -9.38
C ARG A 68 15.51 6.23 -10.06
N ILE A 69 16.03 7.46 -10.10
CA ILE A 69 17.38 7.76 -10.59
C ILE A 69 18.08 8.56 -9.50
N SER A 70 18.65 7.87 -8.52
CA SER A 70 19.81 8.28 -7.68
C SER A 70 19.83 7.42 -6.42
N LEU A 71 20.25 6.17 -6.58
CA LEU A 71 20.80 5.38 -5.49
C LEU A 71 21.87 4.44 -6.05
N PHE A 72 22.88 5.08 -6.63
CA PHE A 72 24.26 4.60 -6.78
C PHE A 72 25.17 5.82 -6.69
#